data_AF-A0A9P4Y7T6-F1
#
_entry.id   AF-A0A9P4Y7T6-F1
#
_cell.length_a   1.000
_cell.length_b   1.000
_cell.length_c   1.000
_cell.angle_alpha   90.00
_cell.angle_beta   90.00
_cell.angle_gamma   90.00
#
_symmetry.space_group_name_H-M   'P 1'
#
loop_
_entity.id
_entity.type
_entity.pdbx_description
1 polymer ?
#
loop_
_entity_poly.entity_id
_entity_poly.type
_entity_poly.pdbx_seq_one_letter_code
_entity_poly.pdbx_strand_id
1 'polypeptide(L)'
;SVTHCWGKSQTLCLHMENLDEFKQGIPYKSLSKTFQDAIKVTHSLDFQYLWIDSLCIIQDSQEDWLSQGAIMDEIYRNAACNISADAAQDSEDGFIRTRNIETFLPLRIDVGWTKWIDIWKSPTVYIMVHETWNTALSCALLASRAWVFQERILSQHVIHFTARQLFFETKTNTIMDWWPDMIDPSREKSWISWTKIVEEYSTKNLTFNTDKLAAMSGIVKEVHDATGDEYLAGLWRKGLLHQLLWSTSDPIKLSGSSHTQLRYGLGLRLKVLSCTHLHQKVIGSLTSRYLQSFRKLEPSRLEVKDILVLLCLVT
;
A
#
# COMPACT_ATOMS: atom_id res chain seq x y z
N SER A 1 16.52 -5.29 4.74
CA SER A 1 15.53 -6.37 4.62
C SER A 1 15.23 -6.62 3.14
N VAL A 2 14.51 -7.69 2.81
CA VAL A 2 14.13 -8.02 1.44
C VAL A 2 12.63 -8.26 1.35
N THR A 3 11.97 -7.56 0.44
CA THR A 3 10.59 -7.81 0.02
C THR A 3 10.61 -8.60 -1.29
N HIS A 4 10.05 -9.81 -1.29
CA HIS A 4 10.08 -10.69 -2.47
C HIS A 4 8.85 -11.60 -2.60
N CYS A 5 8.66 -12.17 -3.80
CA CYS A 5 7.62 -13.15 -4.07
C CYS A 5 8.17 -14.56 -3.83
N TRP A 6 7.50 -15.34 -2.99
CA TRP A 6 7.89 -16.73 -2.70
C TRP A 6 7.63 -17.68 -3.88
N GLY A 7 6.79 -17.28 -4.85
CA GLY A 7 6.50 -18.07 -6.04
C GLY A 7 5.77 -19.40 -5.77
N LYS A 8 5.79 -20.30 -6.75
CA LYS A 8 5.23 -21.68 -6.65
C LYS A 8 6.29 -22.75 -6.34
N SER A 9 7.58 -22.41 -6.47
CA SER A 9 8.67 -23.34 -6.18
C SER A 9 9.04 -23.28 -4.70
N GLN A 10 9.49 -24.40 -4.15
CA GLN A 10 9.87 -24.50 -2.74
C GLN A 10 11.16 -23.71 -2.53
N THR A 11 11.02 -22.50 -1.99
CA THR A 11 12.15 -21.65 -1.62
C THR A 11 12.84 -22.26 -0.40
N LEU A 12 14.16 -22.11 -0.29
CA LEU A 12 14.88 -22.55 0.91
C LEU A 12 14.29 -21.84 2.14
N CYS A 13 13.84 -22.64 3.10
CA CYS A 13 13.17 -22.17 4.31
C CYS A 13 13.89 -22.68 5.56
N LEU A 14 13.89 -21.84 6.60
CA LEU A 14 14.34 -22.21 7.93
C LEU A 14 13.25 -23.06 8.60
N HIS A 15 13.64 -24.24 9.06
CA HIS A 15 12.84 -25.16 9.85
C HIS A 15 13.59 -25.54 11.12
N MET A 16 12.89 -26.03 12.15
CA MET A 16 13.52 -26.48 13.39
C MET A 16 14.63 -27.52 13.13
N GLU A 17 14.43 -28.40 12.14
CA GLU A 17 15.39 -29.45 11.78
C GLU A 17 16.71 -28.95 11.18
N ASN A 18 16.69 -27.81 10.47
CA ASN A 18 17.85 -27.27 9.75
C ASN A 18 18.46 -26.02 10.41
N LEU A 19 17.92 -25.60 11.57
CA LEU A 19 18.35 -24.42 12.31
C LEU A 19 19.85 -24.43 12.65
N ASP A 20 20.36 -25.55 13.15
CA ASP A 20 21.77 -25.64 13.56
C ASP A 20 22.74 -25.72 12.37
N GLU A 21 22.27 -26.23 11.23
CA GLU A 21 23.02 -26.17 9.96
C GLU A 21 23.07 -24.73 9.43
N PHE A 22 21.94 -24.02 9.43
CA PHE A 22 21.86 -22.65 8.92
C PHE A 22 22.73 -21.68 9.74
N LYS A 23 22.87 -21.92 11.06
CA LYS A 23 23.79 -21.16 11.92
C LYS A 23 25.27 -21.34 11.55
N GLN A 24 25.64 -22.49 10.98
CA GLN A 24 27.03 -22.74 10.52
C GLN A 24 27.30 -22.08 9.18
N GLY A 25 26.25 -21.85 8.40
CA GLY A 25 26.29 -21.11 7.15
C GLY A 25 25.52 -21.84 6.05
N ILE A 26 24.90 -21.06 5.16
CA ILE A 26 24.15 -21.58 4.03
C ILE A 26 25.04 -21.52 2.78
N PRO A 27 25.23 -22.61 2.04
CA PRO A 27 25.98 -22.58 0.79
C PRO A 27 25.37 -21.59 -0.22
N TYR A 28 26.17 -20.67 -0.74
CA TYR A 28 25.66 -19.64 -1.68
C TYR A 28 24.91 -20.21 -2.89
N LYS A 29 25.33 -21.38 -3.39
CA LYS A 29 24.72 -22.04 -4.56
C LYS A 29 23.38 -22.72 -4.26
N SER A 30 23.04 -22.99 -2.99
CA SER A 30 21.74 -23.56 -2.63
C SER A 30 20.66 -22.50 -2.46
N LEU A 31 21.04 -21.21 -2.45
CA LEU A 31 20.11 -20.09 -2.40
C LEU A 31 19.46 -19.87 -3.76
N SER A 32 18.19 -19.45 -3.72
CA SER A 32 17.45 -19.02 -4.91
C SER A 32 18.16 -17.83 -5.58
N LYS A 33 17.90 -17.63 -6.87
CA LYS A 33 18.53 -16.53 -7.61
C LYS A 33 18.18 -15.16 -7.02
N THR A 34 16.96 -14.98 -6.53
CA THR A 34 16.54 -13.75 -5.83
C THR A 34 17.35 -13.50 -4.55
N PHE A 35 17.66 -14.53 -3.76
CA PHE A 35 18.50 -14.36 -2.57
C PHE A 35 19.96 -14.10 -2.91
N GLN A 36 20.47 -14.75 -3.94
CA GLN A 36 21.81 -14.47 -4.47
C GLN A 36 21.96 -13.01 -4.92
N ASP A 37 20.96 -12.49 -5.64
CA ASP A 37 20.93 -11.09 -6.06
C ASP A 37 20.82 -10.13 -4.85
N ALA A 38 19.99 -10.46 -3.86
CA ALA A 38 19.89 -9.66 -2.63
C ALA A 38 21.21 -9.61 -1.85
N ILE A 39 21.96 -10.71 -1.77
CA ILE A 39 23.29 -10.75 -1.15
C ILE A 39 24.27 -9.85 -1.91
N LYS A 40 24.30 -9.92 -3.24
CA LYS A 40 25.16 -9.05 -4.06
C LYS A 40 24.86 -7.57 -3.82
N VAL A 41 23.59 -7.20 -3.81
CA VAL A 41 23.17 -5.81 -3.56
C VAL A 41 23.56 -5.38 -2.15
N THR A 42 23.33 -6.23 -1.15
CA THR A 42 23.68 -5.95 0.25
C THR A 42 25.16 -5.65 0.40
N HIS A 43 26.04 -6.49 -0.17
CA HIS A 43 27.48 -6.25 -0.17
C HIS A 43 27.89 -5.02 -0.98
N SER A 44 27.23 -4.76 -2.11
CA SER A 44 27.53 -3.58 -2.94
C SER A 44 27.15 -2.26 -2.26
N LEU A 45 26.26 -2.31 -1.27
CA LEU A 45 25.87 -1.19 -0.41
C LEU A 45 26.68 -1.14 0.90
N ASP A 46 27.78 -1.91 0.99
CA ASP A 46 28.65 -2.02 2.17
C ASP A 46 27.95 -2.51 3.46
N PHE A 47 26.84 -3.23 3.33
CA PHE A 47 26.19 -3.90 4.46
C PHE A 47 26.66 -5.34 4.62
N GLN A 48 26.71 -5.80 5.87
CA GLN A 48 27.10 -7.17 6.23
C GLN A 48 25.90 -8.08 6.52
N TYR A 49 24.75 -7.50 6.87
CA TYR A 49 23.58 -8.24 7.33
C TYR A 49 22.41 -8.09 6.36
N LEU A 50 21.76 -9.22 6.08
CA LEU A 50 20.57 -9.31 5.25
C LEU A 50 19.52 -10.10 6.00
N TRP A 51 18.31 -9.54 6.08
CA TRP A 51 17.15 -10.20 6.67
C TRP A 51 16.19 -10.64 5.55
N ILE A 52 15.81 -11.91 5.57
CA ILE A 52 14.88 -12.56 4.63
C ILE A 52 13.94 -13.41 5.47
N ASP A 53 12.64 -13.15 5.40
CA ASP A 53 11.60 -13.81 6.19
C ASP A 53 11.70 -15.35 6.17
N SER A 54 11.86 -15.95 4.99
CA SER A 54 11.93 -17.41 4.85
C SER A 54 13.17 -18.03 5.51
N LEU A 55 14.24 -17.26 5.74
CA LEU A 55 15.51 -17.73 6.32
C LEU A 55 15.71 -17.28 7.77
N CYS A 56 14.94 -16.28 8.22
CA CYS A 56 15.07 -15.70 9.56
C CYS A 56 13.90 -16.04 10.49
N ILE A 57 12.82 -16.64 9.96
CA ILE A 57 11.65 -17.10 10.72
C ILE A 57 11.54 -18.61 10.55
N ILE A 58 11.31 -19.33 11.65
CA ILE A 58 11.15 -20.78 11.69
C ILE A 58 9.75 -21.13 11.16
N GLN A 59 9.69 -21.62 9.92
CA GLN A 59 8.45 -21.75 9.15
C GLN A 59 7.50 -22.85 9.64
N ASP A 60 8.03 -23.84 10.37
CA ASP A 60 7.27 -24.92 11.01
C ASP A 60 6.90 -24.64 12.47
N SER A 61 7.20 -23.44 12.99
CA SER A 61 6.87 -23.02 14.36
C SER A 61 5.82 -21.92 14.37
N GLN A 62 4.61 -22.25 14.82
CA GLN A 62 3.54 -21.25 14.97
C GLN A 62 3.87 -20.19 16.03
N GLU A 63 4.57 -20.57 17.10
CA GLU A 63 5.01 -19.66 18.15
C GLU A 63 6.02 -18.64 17.60
N ASP A 64 7.01 -19.10 16.83
CA ASP A 64 8.00 -18.21 16.23
C ASP A 64 7.34 -17.29 15.21
N TRP A 65 6.46 -17.82 14.35
CA TRP A 65 5.70 -17.02 13.39
C TRP A 65 4.88 -15.90 14.07
N LEU A 66 4.21 -16.19 15.18
CA LEU A 66 3.47 -15.19 15.95
C LEU A 66 4.39 -14.14 16.57
N SER A 67 5.55 -14.55 17.09
CA SER A 67 6.53 -13.63 17.68
C SER A 67 7.14 -12.71 16.62
N GLN A 68 7.56 -13.27 15.48
CA GLN A 68 8.20 -12.54 14.38
C GLN A 68 7.19 -11.64 13.68
N GLY A 69 5.98 -12.16 13.42
CA GLY A 69 4.86 -11.39 12.85
C GLY A 69 4.50 -10.15 13.67
N ALA A 70 4.64 -10.22 15.01
CA ALA A 70 4.38 -9.09 15.90
C ALA A 70 5.46 -8.00 15.87
N ILE A 71 6.67 -8.31 15.41
CA ILE A 71 7.81 -7.38 15.30
C ILE A 71 8.21 -7.08 13.85
N MET A 72 7.45 -7.58 12.87
CA MET A 72 7.67 -7.28 11.44
C MET A 72 7.72 -5.78 11.18
N ASP A 73 6.90 -5.02 11.89
CA ASP A 73 6.87 -3.56 11.79
C ASP A 73 8.22 -2.95 12.18
N GLU A 74 8.83 -3.44 13.25
CA GLU A 74 10.13 -2.99 13.74
C GLU A 74 11.28 -3.43 12.84
N ILE A 75 11.22 -4.64 12.27
CA ILE A 75 12.23 -5.16 11.35
C ILE A 75 12.35 -4.24 10.12
N TYR A 76 11.23 -3.94 9.46
CA TYR A 76 11.25 -3.08 8.26
C TYR A 76 11.48 -1.61 8.61
N ARG A 77 10.92 -1.11 9.72
CA ARG A 77 11.12 0.27 10.19
C ARG A 77 12.58 0.58 10.50
N ASN A 78 13.29 -0.36 11.11
CA ASN A 78 14.66 -0.17 11.58
C ASN A 78 15.72 -0.69 10.60
N ALA A 79 15.31 -1.33 9.50
CA ALA A 79 16.23 -1.69 8.45
C ALA A 79 16.85 -0.43 7.81
N ALA A 80 18.16 -0.44 7.60
CA ALA A 80 18.85 0.66 6.91
C ALA A 80 18.30 0.87 5.49
N CYS A 81 17.99 -0.24 4.80
CA CYS A 81 17.38 -0.26 3.48
C CYS A 81 16.54 -1.54 3.31
N ASN A 82 15.42 -1.41 2.63
CA ASN A 82 14.65 -2.53 2.10
C ASN A 82 14.94 -2.70 0.60
N ILE A 83 15.23 -3.94 0.18
CA ILE A 83 15.42 -4.32 -1.22
C ILE A 83 14.11 -4.94 -1.71
N SER A 84 13.42 -4.26 -2.63
CA SER A 84 12.17 -4.75 -3.21
C SER A 84 12.44 -5.39 -4.57
N ALA A 85 12.19 -6.69 -4.68
CA ALA A 85 12.44 -7.50 -5.88
C ALA A 85 11.27 -7.43 -6.89
N ASP A 86 10.88 -6.22 -7.30
CA ASP A 86 9.67 -5.97 -8.08
C ASP A 86 9.68 -6.59 -9.49
N ALA A 87 10.86 -6.78 -10.07
CA ALA A 87 11.06 -7.39 -11.40
C ALA A 87 10.98 -8.92 -11.40
N ALA A 88 11.08 -9.56 -10.24
CA ALA A 88 11.12 -11.01 -10.12
C ALA A 88 9.70 -11.57 -10.07
N GLN A 89 9.39 -12.55 -10.94
CA GLN A 89 8.09 -13.23 -10.90
C GLN A 89 8.01 -14.25 -9.76
N ASP A 90 9.15 -14.85 -9.42
CA ASP A 90 9.33 -15.83 -8.34
C ASP A 90 10.77 -15.79 -7.79
N SER A 91 11.05 -16.67 -6.82
CA SER A 91 12.35 -16.80 -6.15
C SER A 91 13.51 -17.16 -7.09
N GLU A 92 13.26 -17.83 -8.21
CA GLU A 92 14.30 -18.35 -9.13
C GLU A 92 14.58 -17.42 -10.32
N ASP A 93 13.70 -16.47 -10.60
CA ASP A 93 13.87 -15.49 -11.66
C ASP A 93 15.06 -14.54 -11.40
N GLY A 94 15.25 -14.15 -10.14
CA GLY A 94 16.13 -13.05 -9.74
C GLY A 94 15.59 -11.69 -10.18
N PHE A 95 16.14 -10.61 -9.65
CA PHE A 95 15.65 -9.25 -9.91
C PHE A 95 16.70 -8.33 -10.53
N ILE A 96 17.97 -8.72 -10.57
CA ILE A 96 19.00 -7.93 -11.26
C ILE A 96 18.87 -8.18 -12.77
N ARG A 97 18.43 -7.16 -13.50
CA ARG A 97 18.29 -7.19 -14.96
C ARG A 97 19.49 -6.53 -15.64
N THR A 98 19.93 -7.13 -16.74
CA THR A 98 20.88 -6.46 -17.65
C THR A 98 20.11 -5.43 -18.47
N ARG A 99 20.55 -4.17 -18.42
CA ARG A 99 19.85 -3.06 -19.07
C ARG A 99 20.62 -2.62 -20.31
N ASN A 100 19.91 -2.48 -21.43
CA ASN A 100 20.48 -1.85 -22.62
C ASN A 100 20.41 -0.32 -22.47
N ILE A 101 21.54 0.30 -22.14
CA ILE A 101 21.68 1.75 -21.92
C ILE A 101 21.17 2.57 -23.12
N GLU A 102 21.33 2.06 -24.34
CA GLU A 102 20.89 2.76 -25.56
C GLU A 102 19.38 2.98 -25.61
N THR A 103 18.60 2.08 -25.00
CA THR A 103 17.13 2.21 -24.93
C THR A 103 16.64 3.26 -23.92
N PHE A 104 17.57 3.84 -23.14
CA PHE A 104 17.28 4.83 -22.10
C PHE A 104 17.91 6.20 -22.38
N LEU A 105 18.65 6.34 -23.49
CA LEU A 105 19.22 7.63 -23.86
C LEU A 105 18.11 8.62 -24.24
N PRO A 106 18.12 9.85 -23.72
CA PRO A 106 17.15 10.86 -24.10
C PRO A 106 17.22 11.11 -25.61
N LEU A 107 16.09 10.94 -26.30
CA LEU A 107 15.99 11.29 -27.71
C LEU A 107 15.94 12.82 -27.81
N ARG A 108 17.02 13.40 -28.33
CA ARG A 108 17.09 14.82 -28.65
C ARG A 108 16.28 15.11 -29.91
N ILE A 109 15.32 16.01 -29.80
CA ILE A 109 14.52 16.53 -30.91
C ILE A 109 14.75 18.04 -30.98
N ASP A 110 15.39 18.48 -32.06
CA ASP A 110 15.52 19.90 -32.36
C ASP A 110 14.27 20.36 -33.12
N VAL A 111 13.45 21.19 -32.47
CA VAL A 111 12.18 21.65 -33.05
C VAL A 111 12.42 22.90 -33.89
N GLY A 112 12.37 22.75 -35.21
CA GLY A 112 12.40 23.87 -36.15
C GLY A 112 11.05 24.54 -36.28
N TRP A 113 10.91 25.80 -35.86
CA TRP A 113 9.71 26.59 -36.12
C TRP A 113 9.80 27.15 -37.55
N THR A 114 8.88 26.77 -38.44
CA THR A 114 8.93 27.21 -39.85
C THR A 114 8.23 28.53 -40.11
N LYS A 115 7.35 29.01 -39.21
CA LYS A 115 6.72 30.33 -39.29
C LYS A 115 6.40 30.81 -37.87
N TRP A 116 6.55 32.11 -37.64
CA TRP A 116 6.34 32.87 -36.40
C TRP A 116 7.57 33.02 -35.48
N ILE A 117 8.32 34.07 -35.82
CA ILE A 117 9.16 34.91 -34.95
C ILE A 117 10.54 34.33 -34.57
N ASP A 118 11.56 34.84 -35.27
CA ASP A 118 13.01 34.68 -35.06
C ASP A 118 13.54 35.22 -33.70
N ILE A 119 12.68 35.40 -32.69
CA ILE A 119 13.04 36.00 -31.40
C ILE A 119 13.31 34.92 -30.33
N TRP A 120 12.87 33.68 -30.53
CA TRP A 120 13.13 32.58 -29.61
C TRP A 120 13.99 31.52 -30.29
N LYS A 121 15.16 31.19 -29.70
CA LYS A 121 15.96 30.03 -30.13
C LYS A 121 15.04 28.81 -30.18
N SER A 122 15.07 28.07 -31.29
CA SER A 122 14.40 26.78 -31.41
C SER A 122 14.65 25.94 -30.16
N PRO A 123 13.60 25.51 -29.43
CA PRO A 123 13.80 24.71 -28.25
C PRO A 123 14.33 23.33 -28.67
N THR A 124 15.40 22.90 -28.01
CA THR A 124 15.79 21.50 -28.00
C THR A 124 14.92 20.80 -26.95
N VAL A 125 14.17 19.80 -27.38
CA VAL A 125 13.34 18.97 -26.51
C VAL A 125 14.00 17.60 -26.37
N TYR A 126 13.96 17.02 -25.18
CA TYR A 126 14.41 15.66 -24.93
C TYR A 126 13.20 14.79 -24.61
N ILE A 127 12.99 13.72 -25.36
CA ILE A 127 11.97 12.70 -25.06
C ILE A 127 12.66 11.53 -24.37
N MET A 128 12.12 11.14 -23.21
CA MET A 128 12.58 9.97 -22.48
C MET A 128 11.42 8.99 -22.32
N VAL A 129 11.66 7.74 -22.71
CA VAL A 129 10.73 6.64 -22.46
C VAL A 129 11.12 5.99 -21.15
N HIS A 130 10.32 6.25 -20.11
CA HIS A 130 10.53 5.68 -18.78
C HIS A 130 9.25 5.03 -18.27
N GLU A 131 9.40 4.11 -17.32
CA GLU A 131 8.24 3.60 -16.59
C GLU A 131 7.85 4.59 -15.50
N THR A 132 6.57 4.88 -15.38
CA THR A 132 6.05 5.60 -14.22
C THR A 132 5.97 4.67 -13.00
N TRP A 133 5.83 5.26 -11.81
CA TRP A 133 5.55 4.50 -10.59
C TRP A 133 4.41 3.49 -10.77
N ASN A 134 3.29 3.92 -11.35
CA ASN A 134 2.10 3.09 -11.47
C ASN A 134 2.32 1.90 -12.41
N THR A 135 2.99 2.14 -13.54
CA THR A 135 3.26 1.09 -14.52
C THR A 135 4.31 0.10 -14.04
N ALA A 136 5.31 0.56 -13.28
CA ALA A 136 6.42 -0.29 -12.83
C ALA A 136 6.11 -1.05 -11.53
N LEU A 137 5.37 -0.42 -10.60
CA LEU A 137 5.27 -0.88 -9.21
C LEU A 137 3.85 -1.15 -8.78
N SER A 138 2.90 -0.22 -9.00
CA SER A 138 1.51 -0.42 -8.55
C SER A 138 0.85 -1.63 -9.21
N CYS A 139 1.27 -1.98 -10.43
CA CYS A 139 0.80 -3.16 -11.18
C CYS A 139 1.69 -4.41 -11.01
N ALA A 140 2.79 -4.33 -10.26
CA ALA A 140 3.68 -5.46 -10.06
C ALA A 140 2.98 -6.58 -9.27
N LEU A 141 3.31 -7.84 -9.58
CA LEU A 141 2.76 -9.00 -8.87
C LEU A 141 3.02 -8.91 -7.36
N LEU A 142 4.22 -8.47 -6.99
CA LEU A 142 4.65 -8.27 -5.61
C LEU A 142 3.76 -7.26 -4.87
N ALA A 143 3.48 -6.13 -5.51
CA ALA A 143 2.68 -5.04 -4.94
C ALA A 143 1.20 -5.38 -4.76
N SER A 144 0.73 -6.54 -5.25
CA SER A 144 -0.60 -7.04 -4.97
C SER A 144 -0.74 -7.62 -3.57
N ARG A 145 0.35 -7.98 -2.87
CA ARG A 145 0.29 -8.64 -1.55
C ARG A 145 0.08 -7.63 -0.43
N ALA A 146 -0.75 -7.97 0.56
CA ALA A 146 -1.00 -7.11 1.72
C ALA A 146 0.24 -6.88 2.60
N TRP A 147 1.03 -7.92 2.89
CA TRP A 147 2.26 -7.79 3.68
C TRP A 147 3.28 -6.84 3.03
N VAL A 148 3.44 -6.92 1.70
CA VAL A 148 4.32 -6.03 0.92
C VAL A 148 3.98 -4.55 1.13
N PHE A 149 2.71 -4.23 1.35
CA PHE A 149 2.31 -2.85 1.66
C PHE A 149 2.87 -2.40 3.01
N GLN A 150 2.81 -3.23 4.05
CA GLN A 150 3.43 -2.93 5.35
C GLN A 150 4.95 -2.79 5.21
N GLU A 151 5.59 -3.78 4.61
CA GLU A 151 7.04 -3.83 4.41
C GLU A 151 7.57 -2.55 3.74
N ARG A 152 6.83 -2.06 2.74
CA ARG A 152 7.16 -0.84 2.00
C ARG A 152 6.89 0.44 2.79
N ILE A 153 5.71 0.59 3.38
CA ILE A 153 5.32 1.85 4.07
C ILE A 153 6.17 2.10 5.31
N LEU A 154 6.51 1.04 6.05
CA LEU A 154 7.25 1.19 7.29
C LEU A 154 8.75 1.44 7.06
N SER A 155 9.29 1.00 5.92
CA SER A 155 10.69 1.17 5.56
C SER A 155 11.08 2.64 5.38
N GLN A 156 12.25 3.02 5.92
CA GLN A 156 12.78 4.39 5.76
C GLN A 156 13.30 4.65 4.34
N HIS A 157 13.94 3.63 3.76
CA HIS A 157 14.49 3.62 2.42
C HIS A 157 14.13 2.30 1.74
N VAL A 158 13.60 2.38 0.52
CA VAL A 158 13.30 1.22 -0.32
C VAL A 158 13.96 1.41 -1.67
N ILE A 159 14.72 0.41 -2.10
CA ILE A 159 15.23 0.31 -3.47
C ILE A 159 14.35 -0.69 -4.21
N HIS A 160 13.62 -0.18 -5.19
CA HIS A 160 12.77 -0.96 -6.06
C HIS A 160 13.55 -1.39 -7.30
N PHE A 161 13.75 -2.70 -7.44
CA PHE A 161 14.36 -3.28 -8.63
C PHE A 161 13.26 -3.67 -9.62
N THR A 162 12.93 -2.77 -10.56
CA THR A 162 11.92 -3.03 -11.60
C THR A 162 12.56 -3.57 -12.87
N ALA A 163 11.72 -3.99 -13.82
CA ALA A 163 12.20 -4.63 -15.06
C ALA A 163 13.11 -3.72 -15.88
N ARG A 164 12.89 -2.39 -15.84
CA ARG A 164 13.58 -1.42 -16.69
C ARG A 164 14.45 -0.41 -15.93
N GLN A 165 14.10 -0.06 -14.70
CA GLN A 165 14.80 0.99 -13.95
C GLN A 165 14.76 0.75 -12.45
N LEU A 166 15.51 1.57 -11.70
CA LEU A 166 15.44 1.56 -10.24
C LEU A 166 14.63 2.75 -9.75
N PHE A 167 13.84 2.53 -8.70
CA PHE A 167 13.25 3.62 -7.92
C PHE A 167 13.80 3.59 -6.50
N PHE A 168 14.10 4.77 -5.98
CA PHE A 168 14.49 4.95 -4.59
C PHE A 168 13.34 5.68 -3.89
N GLU A 169 12.65 4.96 -3.01
CA GLU A 169 11.53 5.47 -2.23
C GLU A 169 12.01 5.78 -0.80
N THR A 170 11.69 6.99 -0.34
CA THR A 170 11.77 7.37 1.08
C THR A 170 10.38 7.71 1.60
N LYS A 171 10.31 8.00 2.91
CA LYS A 171 9.12 8.54 3.58
C LYS A 171 8.64 9.89 3.07
N THR A 172 9.29 10.54 2.12
CA THR A 172 8.77 11.81 1.56
C THR A 172 8.87 11.84 0.06
N ASN A 173 9.89 11.19 -0.49
CA ASN A 173 10.27 11.37 -1.87
C ASN A 173 10.32 10.03 -2.60
N THR A 174 10.32 10.15 -3.91
CA THR A 174 10.68 9.06 -4.79
C THR A 174 11.49 9.65 -5.94
N ILE A 175 12.65 9.06 -6.17
CA ILE A 175 13.55 9.41 -7.27
C ILE A 175 13.84 8.17 -8.12
N MET A 176 14.32 8.39 -9.33
CA MET A 176 14.69 7.34 -10.27
C MET A 176 16.20 7.39 -10.53
N ASP A 177 16.81 6.26 -10.89
CA ASP A 177 18.26 6.17 -11.07
C ASP A 177 18.84 7.03 -12.19
N TRP A 178 18.08 7.29 -13.26
CA TRP A 178 18.50 8.16 -14.36
C TRP A 178 18.12 9.64 -14.17
N TRP A 179 17.43 9.97 -13.07
CA TRP A 179 17.00 11.33 -12.76
C TRP A 179 17.08 11.64 -11.25
N PRO A 180 18.29 11.60 -10.66
CA PRO A 180 18.47 11.67 -9.20
C PRO A 180 18.06 13.01 -8.59
N ASP A 181 18.11 14.10 -9.37
CA ASP A 181 17.92 15.47 -8.87
C ASP A 181 16.47 16.00 -8.98
N MET A 182 15.53 15.28 -9.58
CA MET A 182 14.10 15.63 -9.46
C MET A 182 13.31 14.54 -8.76
N ILE A 183 12.61 14.99 -7.73
CA ILE A 183 11.51 14.26 -7.11
C ILE A 183 10.43 14.06 -8.17
N ASP A 184 9.92 12.84 -8.33
CA ASP A 184 8.76 12.59 -9.17
C ASP A 184 7.58 13.47 -8.70
N PRO A 185 7.20 14.53 -9.46
CA PRO A 185 6.18 15.47 -9.02
C PRO A 185 4.78 14.83 -9.01
N SER A 186 4.61 13.65 -9.62
CA SER A 186 3.35 12.91 -9.54
C SER A 186 3.09 12.33 -8.15
N ARG A 187 4.09 12.39 -7.25
CA ARG A 187 4.06 11.69 -5.97
C ARG A 187 4.51 12.57 -4.80
N GLU A 188 3.81 13.68 -4.57
CA GLU A 188 3.83 14.36 -3.27
C GLU A 188 3.17 13.44 -2.22
N LYS A 189 3.98 12.71 -1.46
CA LYS A 189 3.46 11.77 -0.48
C LYS A 189 3.08 12.49 0.80
N SER A 190 1.81 12.85 0.89
CA SER A 190 1.17 13.07 2.18
C SER A 190 0.79 11.70 2.77
N TRP A 191 1.74 11.07 3.48
CA TRP A 191 1.50 9.86 4.30
C TRP A 191 0.53 10.10 5.47
N ILE A 192 0.00 11.31 5.59
CA ILE A 192 -0.86 11.75 6.69
C ILE A 192 -2.32 11.33 6.44
N SER A 193 -2.67 10.89 5.22
CA SER A 193 -4.04 10.52 4.88
C SER A 193 -4.30 9.03 5.11
N TRP A 194 -4.83 8.70 6.30
CA TRP A 194 -5.32 7.34 6.61
C TRP A 194 -6.31 6.81 5.55
N THR A 195 -7.14 7.68 4.97
CA THR A 195 -8.07 7.29 3.91
C THR A 195 -7.38 6.77 2.66
N LYS A 196 -6.26 7.39 2.24
CA LYS A 196 -5.43 6.87 1.13
C LYS A 196 -4.75 5.54 1.46
N ILE A 197 -4.28 5.39 2.71
CA ILE A 197 -3.70 4.13 3.19
C ILE A 197 -4.74 3.00 3.09
N VAL A 198 -5.95 3.24 3.58
CA VAL A 198 -7.05 2.28 3.54
C VAL A 198 -7.48 1.99 2.10
N GLU A 199 -7.55 3.00 1.23
CA GLU A 199 -7.88 2.84 -0.19
C GLU A 199 -6.87 1.92 -0.90
N GLU A 200 -5.57 2.22 -0.80
CA GLU A 200 -4.52 1.41 -1.43
C GLU A 200 -4.47 0.00 -0.84
N TYR A 201 -4.54 -0.13 0.49
CA TYR A 201 -4.52 -1.43 1.15
C TYR A 201 -5.74 -2.31 0.80
N SER A 202 -6.91 -1.71 0.61
CA SER A 202 -8.13 -2.45 0.29
C SER A 202 -8.08 -3.12 -1.08
N THR A 203 -7.21 -2.65 -1.98
CA THR A 203 -6.97 -3.26 -3.30
C THR A 203 -6.01 -4.45 -3.26
N LYS A 204 -5.37 -4.72 -2.12
CA LYS A 204 -4.36 -5.78 -2.01
C LYS A 204 -5.01 -7.16 -1.87
N ASN A 205 -4.45 -8.12 -2.58
CA ASN A 205 -4.74 -9.53 -2.47
C ASN A 205 -4.14 -10.09 -1.18
N LEU A 206 -4.90 -10.98 -0.56
CA LEU A 206 -4.49 -11.74 0.60
C LEU A 206 -4.39 -13.21 0.20
N THR A 207 -3.24 -13.82 0.44
CA THR A 207 -3.11 -15.29 0.34
C THR A 207 -3.96 -15.94 1.44
N PHE A 208 -3.94 -15.37 2.65
CA PHE A 208 -4.75 -15.79 3.78
C PHE A 208 -5.55 -14.60 4.31
N ASN A 209 -6.88 -14.69 4.30
CA ASN A 209 -7.76 -13.60 4.74
C ASN A 209 -7.56 -13.22 6.21
N THR A 210 -7.05 -14.15 7.03
CA THR A 210 -6.70 -13.96 8.45
C THR A 210 -5.60 -12.91 8.64
N ASP A 211 -4.72 -12.75 7.66
CA ASP A 211 -3.55 -11.88 7.76
C ASP A 211 -3.90 -10.41 7.52
N LYS A 212 -5.14 -10.11 7.08
CA LYS A 212 -5.53 -8.74 6.69
C LYS A 212 -5.31 -7.73 7.81
N LEU A 213 -5.65 -8.09 9.04
CA LEU A 213 -5.51 -7.18 10.18
C LEU A 213 -4.08 -7.21 10.74
N ALA A 214 -3.41 -8.37 10.72
CA ALA A 214 -2.02 -8.50 11.12
C ALA A 214 -1.09 -7.69 10.21
N ALA A 215 -1.30 -7.74 8.90
CA ALA A 215 -0.53 -6.95 7.94
C ALA A 215 -0.82 -5.44 8.02
N MET A 216 -1.91 -5.00 8.67
CA MET A 216 -2.20 -3.58 8.90
C MET A 216 -1.75 -3.08 10.28
N SER A 217 -1.55 -3.97 11.25
CA SER A 217 -1.31 -3.61 12.66
C SER A 217 -0.06 -2.73 12.84
N GLY A 218 1.02 -3.03 12.12
CA GLY A 218 2.27 -2.23 12.16
C GLY A 218 2.07 -0.80 11.68
N ILE A 219 1.22 -0.59 10.67
CA ILE A 219 0.88 0.75 10.14
C ILE A 219 0.00 1.49 11.15
N VAL A 220 -0.97 0.81 11.74
CA VAL A 220 -1.82 1.38 12.80
C VAL A 220 -0.96 1.84 13.98
N LYS A 221 -0.01 1.01 14.44
CA LYS A 221 0.93 1.36 15.52
C LYS A 221 1.71 2.62 15.17
N GLU A 222 2.25 2.73 13.95
CA GLU A 222 2.95 3.95 13.51
C GLU A 222 2.07 5.21 13.57
N VAL A 223 0.85 5.12 13.05
CA VAL A 223 -0.07 6.28 13.03
C VAL A 223 -0.50 6.63 14.45
N HIS A 224 -0.74 5.63 15.31
CA HIS A 224 -1.03 5.86 16.72
C HIS A 224 0.13 6.57 17.42
N ASP A 225 1.36 6.07 17.27
CA ASP A 225 2.56 6.64 17.89
C ASP A 225 2.84 8.06 17.39
N ALA A 226 2.56 8.35 16.12
CA ALA A 226 2.76 9.66 15.52
C ALA A 226 1.66 10.69 15.89
N THR A 227 0.41 10.27 16.08
CA THR A 227 -0.74 11.18 16.25
C THR A 227 -1.32 11.22 17.66
N GLY A 228 -1.02 10.21 18.47
CA GLY A 228 -1.67 9.94 19.75
C GLY A 228 -3.19 9.78 19.65
N ASP A 229 -3.72 9.45 18.47
CA ASP A 229 -5.16 9.26 18.27
C ASP A 229 -5.61 7.83 18.62
N GLU A 230 -6.85 7.68 19.03
CA GLU A 230 -7.42 6.39 19.41
C GLU A 230 -7.94 5.64 18.18
N TYR A 231 -7.47 4.41 17.98
CA TYR A 231 -7.89 3.54 16.88
C TYR A 231 -9.14 2.74 17.27
N LEU A 232 -10.26 3.06 16.64
CA LEU A 232 -11.60 2.52 16.88
C LEU A 232 -12.03 1.65 15.70
N ALA A 233 -11.80 0.33 15.82
CA ALA A 233 -12.29 -0.68 14.87
C ALA A 233 -12.06 -0.35 13.39
N GLY A 234 -10.87 0.15 13.03
CA GLY A 234 -10.54 0.53 11.65
C GLY A 234 -10.45 2.04 11.39
N LEU A 235 -10.89 2.86 12.35
CA LEU A 235 -11.06 4.31 12.17
C LEU A 235 -10.40 5.08 13.31
N TRP A 236 -9.89 6.28 13.02
CA TRP A 236 -9.32 7.16 14.04
C TRP A 236 -10.38 8.05 14.69
N ARG A 237 -10.38 8.16 16.03
CA ARG A 237 -11.38 8.93 16.79
C ARG A 237 -11.49 10.38 16.31
N LYS A 238 -10.38 11.12 16.15
CA LYS A 238 -10.42 12.54 15.75
C LYS A 238 -10.99 12.74 14.34
N GLY A 239 -10.85 11.75 13.46
CA GLY A 239 -11.31 11.80 12.08
C GLY A 239 -12.58 11.01 11.79
N LEU A 240 -13.29 10.51 12.81
CA LEU A 240 -14.31 9.47 12.66
C LEU A 240 -15.40 9.85 11.65
N LEU A 241 -15.94 11.07 11.75
CA LEU A 241 -16.99 11.56 10.85
C LEU A 241 -16.54 11.57 9.38
N HIS A 242 -15.30 11.98 9.09
CA HIS A 242 -14.78 12.01 7.73
C HIS A 242 -14.55 10.60 7.18
N GLN A 243 -14.04 9.69 8.01
CA GLN A 243 -13.74 8.31 7.61
C GLN A 243 -15.02 7.46 7.40
N LEU A 244 -16.16 7.89 7.95
CA LEU A 244 -17.47 7.28 7.68
C LEU A 244 -18.08 7.69 6.33
N LEU A 245 -17.52 8.69 5.63
CA LEU A 245 -18.02 9.20 4.35
C LEU A 245 -17.43 8.46 3.14
N TRP A 246 -16.98 7.22 3.30
CA TRP A 246 -16.42 6.43 2.21
C TRP A 246 -17.48 6.10 1.15
N SER A 247 -17.07 6.00 -0.10
CA SER A 247 -17.89 5.57 -1.24
C SER A 247 -17.14 4.58 -2.10
N THR A 248 -17.87 3.75 -2.85
CA THR A 248 -17.27 2.84 -3.82
C THR A 248 -17.13 3.56 -5.17
N SER A 249 -16.00 3.36 -5.85
CA SER A 249 -15.68 3.96 -7.14
C SER A 249 -16.57 3.46 -8.28
N ASP A 250 -17.16 2.26 -8.15
CA ASP A 250 -18.18 1.76 -9.05
C ASP A 250 -19.59 1.93 -8.46
N PRO A 251 -20.46 2.78 -9.04
CA PRO A 251 -21.88 2.62 -8.85
C PRO A 251 -22.27 1.34 -9.57
N ILE A 252 -22.73 0.34 -8.80
CA ILE A 252 -23.36 -0.88 -9.31
C ILE A 252 -24.29 -0.48 -10.47
N LYS A 253 -24.01 -0.98 -11.68
CA LYS A 253 -24.93 -0.92 -12.81
C LYS A 253 -26.19 -1.70 -12.42
N LEU A 254 -27.15 -1.04 -11.77
CA LEU A 254 -28.52 -1.52 -11.74
C LEU A 254 -29.09 -1.27 -13.13
N SER A 255 -29.02 -2.30 -13.97
CA SER A 255 -29.63 -2.34 -15.29
C SER A 255 -31.13 -2.07 -15.17
N GLY A 256 -31.60 -0.94 -15.71
CA GLY A 256 -33.04 -0.69 -15.84
C GLY A 256 -33.41 0.77 -16.09
N SER A 257 -33.40 1.17 -17.36
CA SER A 257 -34.20 2.24 -17.99
C SER A 257 -33.93 3.74 -17.72
N SER A 258 -33.50 4.38 -18.82
CA SER A 258 -33.90 5.69 -19.40
C SER A 258 -33.43 7.01 -18.79
N HIS A 259 -32.55 7.66 -19.57
CA HIS A 259 -32.19 9.09 -19.71
C HIS A 259 -32.98 10.15 -18.93
N THR A 260 -32.28 11.13 -18.32
CA THR A 260 -32.30 12.58 -18.67
C THR A 260 -31.17 13.33 -17.92
N GLN A 261 -30.68 14.41 -18.54
CA GLN A 261 -29.49 15.23 -18.27
C GLN A 261 -29.49 16.15 -17.01
N LEU A 262 -28.25 16.45 -16.57
CA LEU A 262 -27.67 17.72 -16.05
C LEU A 262 -28.13 18.34 -14.70
N ARG A 263 -27.18 18.49 -13.74
CA ARG A 263 -26.43 19.75 -13.45
C ARG A 263 -25.59 19.65 -12.17
N TYR A 264 -24.41 20.28 -12.21
CA TYR A 264 -23.62 20.62 -11.02
C TYR A 264 -24.28 21.79 -10.25
N GLY A 265 -24.48 21.61 -8.93
CA GLY A 265 -24.42 22.69 -7.94
C GLY A 265 -25.71 22.96 -7.16
N LEU A 266 -25.68 22.77 -5.84
CA LEU A 266 -26.20 23.78 -4.92
C LEU A 266 -24.97 24.32 -4.20
N GLY A 267 -24.88 25.63 -4.03
CA GLY A 267 -23.76 26.35 -3.40
C GLY A 267 -23.56 26.06 -1.91
N LEU A 268 -23.70 24.81 -1.50
CA LEU A 268 -23.00 24.08 -0.44
C LEU A 268 -23.47 22.62 -0.53
N ARG A 269 -22.56 21.69 -0.87
CA ARG A 269 -22.87 20.27 -1.14
C ARG A 269 -22.58 19.38 0.07
N LEU A 270 -23.63 19.02 0.79
CA LEU A 270 -23.71 17.81 1.60
C LEU A 270 -25.07 17.18 1.27
N LYS A 271 -25.07 16.01 0.60
CA LYS A 271 -26.28 15.21 0.38
C LYS A 271 -25.94 13.72 0.32
N VAL A 272 -26.09 13.10 1.48
CA VAL A 272 -26.22 11.65 1.69
C VAL A 272 -27.61 11.21 1.21
N LEU A 273 -27.74 9.93 0.85
CA LEU A 273 -28.93 9.08 0.58
C LEU A 273 -29.15 8.78 -0.92
N SER A 274 -29.39 7.53 -1.36
CA SER A 274 -30.21 6.52 -0.68
C SER A 274 -29.92 5.05 -1.02
N CYS A 275 -30.01 4.22 0.03
CA CYS A 275 -30.49 2.84 -0.02
C CYS A 275 -31.93 2.79 -0.58
N THR A 276 -32.17 2.17 -1.73
CA THR A 276 -33.54 1.99 -2.25
C THR A 276 -33.80 0.56 -2.66
N HIS A 277 -34.20 -0.26 -1.69
CA HIS A 277 -35.42 -1.08 -1.79
C HIS A 277 -35.79 -1.76 -0.45
N LEU A 278 -34.85 -1.98 0.47
CA LEU A 278 -35.17 -2.54 1.80
C LEU A 278 -35.73 -1.52 2.81
N HIS A 279 -35.50 -0.21 2.60
CA HIS A 279 -35.75 0.83 3.60
C HIS A 279 -37.21 1.32 3.70
N GLN A 280 -38.08 1.05 2.71
CA GLN A 280 -39.41 1.67 2.65
C GLN A 280 -40.52 0.94 3.42
N LYS A 281 -40.39 -0.35 3.75
CA LYS A 281 -41.47 -1.09 4.43
C LYS A 281 -41.36 -1.12 5.96
N VAL A 282 -40.15 -1.04 6.52
CA VAL A 282 -39.93 -1.35 7.96
C VAL A 282 -39.92 -0.09 8.84
N ILE A 283 -39.48 1.07 8.34
CA ILE A 283 -39.23 2.24 9.20
C ILE A 283 -40.44 3.19 9.35
N GLY A 284 -41.38 3.18 8.40
CA GLY A 284 -42.53 4.11 8.41
C GLY A 284 -43.50 3.93 9.59
N SER A 285 -43.56 2.74 10.19
CA SER A 285 -44.45 2.47 11.34
C SER A 285 -43.79 2.73 12.71
N LEU A 286 -42.45 2.76 12.78
CA LEU A 286 -41.70 2.88 14.04
C LEU A 286 -41.38 4.34 14.41
N THR A 287 -41.24 5.23 13.43
CA THR A 287 -40.86 6.64 13.66
C THR A 287 -41.91 7.45 14.42
N SER A 288 -43.20 7.15 14.22
CA SER A 288 -44.28 7.92 14.85
C SER A 288 -44.44 7.63 16.36
N ARG A 289 -44.18 6.38 16.80
CA ARG A 289 -44.24 6.01 18.22
C ARG A 289 -43.02 6.49 19.02
N TYR A 290 -41.84 6.55 18.41
CA TYR A 290 -40.59 6.86 19.13
C TYR A 290 -40.37 8.35 19.39
N LEU A 291 -40.85 9.23 18.49
CA LEU A 291 -40.74 10.68 18.67
C LEU A 291 -41.54 11.23 19.86
N GLN A 292 -42.58 10.52 20.32
CA GLN A 292 -43.31 10.89 21.54
C GLN A 292 -42.55 10.53 22.82
N SER A 293 -41.73 9.48 22.81
CA SER A 293 -40.95 9.04 23.97
C SER A 293 -39.66 9.85 24.16
N PHE A 294 -39.07 10.35 23.07
CA PHE A 294 -37.80 11.09 23.09
C PHE A 294 -37.90 12.49 23.74
N ARG A 295 -39.10 13.08 23.81
CA ARG A 295 -39.32 14.40 24.47
C ARG A 295 -39.25 14.35 26.01
N LYS A 296 -39.13 13.17 26.63
CA LYS A 296 -39.20 12.99 28.09
C LYS A 296 -37.84 12.69 28.75
N LEU A 297 -36.73 12.61 28.01
CA LEU A 297 -35.43 12.21 28.55
C LEU A 297 -34.51 13.43 28.72
N GLU A 298 -34.06 13.67 29.95
CA GLU A 298 -33.08 14.74 30.27
C GLU A 298 -31.66 14.35 29.83
N PRO A 299 -30.85 15.31 29.32
CA PRO A 299 -29.57 15.03 28.65
C PRO A 299 -28.43 14.52 29.57
N SER A 300 -28.58 14.59 30.89
CA SER A 300 -27.49 14.39 31.85
C SER A 300 -27.27 12.92 32.29
N ARG A 301 -27.98 11.96 31.70
CA ARG A 301 -27.92 10.53 32.10
C ARG A 301 -27.78 9.53 30.95
N LEU A 302 -27.17 9.91 29.84
CA LEU A 302 -26.89 8.95 28.74
C LEU A 302 -25.62 8.15 29.06
N GLU A 303 -25.77 6.87 29.43
CA GLU A 303 -24.65 5.93 29.55
C GLU A 303 -24.42 5.19 28.21
N VAL A 304 -23.18 4.74 27.96
CA VAL A 304 -22.75 4.07 26.70
C VAL A 304 -23.63 2.87 26.31
N LYS A 305 -24.29 2.23 27.27
CA LYS A 305 -25.25 1.14 27.03
C LYS A 305 -26.50 1.59 26.27
N ASP A 306 -26.89 2.86 26.38
CA ASP A 306 -28.07 3.43 25.70
C ASP A 306 -27.79 3.72 24.22
N ILE A 307 -26.51 3.86 23.84
CA ILE A 307 -26.08 4.00 22.43
C ILE A 307 -26.02 2.63 21.75
N LEU A 308 -25.72 1.55 22.49
CA LEU A 308 -25.61 0.20 21.93
C LEU A 308 -26.98 -0.39 21.53
N VAL A 309 -28.09 0.05 22.13
CA VAL A 309 -29.44 -0.38 21.73
C VAL A 309 -29.86 0.20 20.38
N LEU A 310 -29.25 1.31 19.93
CA LEU A 310 -29.52 1.91 18.62
C LEU A 310 -28.90 1.12 17.45
N LEU A 311 -27.86 0.34 17.70
CA LEU A 311 -27.14 -0.40 16.65
C LEU A 311 -27.62 -1.86 16.47
N CYS A 312 -28.31 -2.44 17.46
CA CYS A 312 -28.80 -3.82 17.37
C CYS A 312 -30.21 -3.99 16.77
N LEU A 313 -30.88 -2.92 16.34
CA LEU A 313 -32.24 -2.99 15.78
C LEU A 313 -32.35 -2.51 14.32
N VAL A 314 -31.21 -2.38 13.62
CA VAL A 314 -31.14 -2.15 12.17
C VAL A 314 -30.34 -3.27 11.50
N THR A 315 -30.68 -4.52 11.82
CA THR A 315 -30.49 -5.66 10.91
C THR A 315 -31.81 -5.94 10.22
#